data_AF-A0A950QSU0-F1
#
_entry.id   AF-A0A950QSU0-F1
#
_cell.length_a   1.000
_cell.length_b   1.000
_cell.length_c   1.000
_cell.angle_alpha   90.00
_cell.angle_beta   90.00
_cell.angle_gamma   90.00
#
_symmetry.space_group_name_H-M   'P 1'
#
loop_
_entity.id
_entity.type
_entity.pdbx_description
1 polymer ?
#
loop_
_entity_poly.entity_id
_entity_poly.type
_entity_poly.pdbx_seq_one_letter_code
_entity_poly.pdbx_strand_id
1 'polypeptide(L)'
;RGAHVLQRDENGLEKCVACFLCAAACPSNCIYIEAAENTEQDRFSGAERYAKVYNIDYNRCIFCGYCVEACPTDAITHGHGFETASYNTATLIMRKEDMLVPWPPAGARLPEAGGARPSQTNPPPAGAEPILPTGAR
;
A
#
# COMPACT_ATOMS: atom_id res chain seq x y z
N ARG A 1 11.69 -3.99 -11.53
CA ARG A 1 10.37 -3.51 -11.07
C ARG A 1 9.83 -4.59 -10.13
N GLY A 2 9.84 -4.38 -8.81
CA GLY A 2 9.38 -5.36 -7.83
C GLY A 2 7.94 -5.10 -7.37
N ALA A 3 7.58 -5.63 -6.20
CA ALA A 3 6.28 -5.41 -5.56
C ALA A 3 5.97 -3.91 -5.45
N HIS A 4 4.70 -3.58 -5.69
CA HIS A 4 4.19 -2.22 -5.60
C HIS A 4 4.19 -1.76 -4.14
N VAL A 5 4.50 -0.48 -3.95
CA VAL A 5 4.55 0.18 -2.66
C VAL A 5 3.76 1.48 -2.76
N LEU A 6 2.87 1.71 -1.80
CA LEU A 6 2.12 2.94 -1.64
C LEU A 6 2.83 3.85 -0.64
N GLN A 7 3.10 5.09 -1.05
CA GLN A 7 3.91 6.05 -0.32
C GLN A 7 3.06 6.98 0.56
N ARG A 8 3.70 7.45 1.64
CA ARG A 8 3.19 8.53 2.50
C ARG A 8 3.96 9.82 2.26
N ASP A 9 3.34 10.94 2.61
CA ASP A 9 3.97 12.27 2.60
C ASP A 9 4.83 12.48 3.86
N GLU A 10 5.41 13.68 3.98
CA GLU A 10 6.25 14.08 5.12
C GLU A 10 5.48 14.16 6.45
N ASN A 11 4.16 14.27 6.39
CA ASN A 11 3.27 14.33 7.54
C ASN A 11 2.71 12.94 7.92
N GLY A 12 3.04 11.90 7.16
CA GLY A 12 2.53 10.54 7.33
C GLY A 12 1.15 10.30 6.71
N LEU A 13 0.58 11.24 5.98
CA LEU A 13 -0.64 11.04 5.19
C LEU A 13 -0.33 10.26 3.92
N GLU A 14 -1.31 9.55 3.40
CA GLU A 14 -1.18 8.82 2.14
C GLU A 14 -1.09 9.80 0.97
N LYS A 15 -0.16 9.53 0.03
CA LYS A 15 -0.06 10.33 -1.20
C LYS A 15 -1.16 10.03 -2.22
N CYS A 16 -1.87 8.91 -2.08
CA CYS A 16 -2.90 8.49 -3.02
C CYS A 16 -4.18 9.32 -2.85
N VAL A 17 -4.63 9.96 -3.93
CA VAL A 17 -5.83 10.82 -3.95
C VAL A 17 -7.02 10.19 -4.67
N ALA A 18 -6.96 8.88 -4.93
CA ALA A 18 -7.96 8.12 -5.70
C ALA A 18 -8.35 8.79 -7.04
N CYS A 19 -7.35 9.19 -7.84
CA CYS A 19 -7.57 9.77 -9.18
C CYS A 19 -7.85 8.75 -10.28
N PHE A 20 -7.69 7.45 -10.01
CA PHE A 20 -7.91 6.32 -10.94
C PHE A 20 -6.98 6.27 -12.17
N LEU A 21 -6.02 7.18 -12.31
CA LEU A 21 -5.11 7.22 -13.48
C LEU A 21 -4.23 5.96 -13.60
N CYS A 22 -3.74 5.43 -12.48
CA CYS A 22 -2.97 4.19 -12.47
C CYS A 22 -3.80 2.97 -12.96
N ALA A 23 -5.08 2.91 -12.59
CA ALA A 23 -5.98 1.87 -13.05
C ALA A 23 -6.30 2.02 -14.54
N ALA A 24 -6.57 3.24 -15.00
CA ALA A 24 -6.81 3.54 -16.40
C ALA A 24 -5.59 3.27 -17.30
N ALA A 25 -4.37 3.53 -16.80
CA ALA A 25 -3.13 3.26 -17.52
C ALA A 25 -2.72 1.77 -17.51
N CYS A 26 -3.39 0.92 -16.73
CA CYS A 26 -3.01 -0.48 -16.56
C CYS A 26 -3.40 -1.31 -17.80
N PRO A 27 -2.44 -1.87 -18.56
CA PRO A 27 -2.77 -2.63 -19.77
C PRO A 27 -3.45 -3.98 -19.48
N SER A 28 -3.29 -4.52 -18.26
CA SER A 28 -3.91 -5.78 -17.84
C SER A 28 -5.15 -5.61 -16.97
N ASN A 29 -5.61 -4.37 -16.74
CA ASN A 29 -6.80 -4.05 -15.92
C ASN A 29 -6.79 -4.77 -14.55
N CYS A 30 -5.64 -4.80 -13.88
CA CYS A 30 -5.42 -5.54 -12.63
C CYS A 30 -5.57 -4.70 -11.35
N ILE A 31 -5.90 -3.41 -11.46
CA ILE A 31 -5.99 -2.47 -10.34
C ILE A 31 -7.46 -2.13 -10.07
N TYR A 32 -7.92 -2.34 -8.84
CA TYR A 32 -9.25 -1.95 -8.37
C TYR A 32 -9.13 -0.88 -7.29
N ILE A 33 -9.93 0.18 -7.42
CA ILE A 33 -9.92 1.31 -6.49
C ILE A 33 -11.36 1.65 -6.12
N GLU A 34 -11.61 1.91 -4.84
CA GLU A 34 -12.83 2.55 -4.33
C GLU A 34 -12.42 3.85 -3.66
N ALA A 35 -12.97 4.98 -4.12
CA ALA A 35 -12.70 6.29 -3.55
C ALA A 35 -13.64 6.58 -2.38
N ALA A 36 -13.15 7.30 -1.39
CA ALA A 36 -13.94 7.92 -0.33
C ALA A 36 -13.46 9.35 -0.08
N GLU A 37 -14.30 10.14 0.58
CA GLU A 37 -14.03 11.54 0.93
C GLU A 37 -13.40 11.63 2.32
N ASN A 38 -12.39 12.48 2.47
CA ASN A 38 -11.84 12.81 3.78
C ASN A 38 -12.85 13.69 4.54
N THR A 39 -12.88 13.55 5.87
CA THR A 39 -13.64 14.42 6.76
C THR A 39 -12.70 15.22 7.65
N GLU A 40 -13.22 16.19 8.40
CA GLU A 40 -12.41 16.94 9.38
C GLU A 40 -11.89 16.03 10.51
N GLN A 41 -12.62 14.96 10.84
CA GLN A 41 -12.26 14.00 11.88
C GLN A 41 -11.33 12.89 11.35
N ASP A 42 -11.63 12.35 10.16
CA ASP A 42 -10.90 11.24 9.55
C ASP A 42 -10.25 11.67 8.23
N ARG A 43 -8.96 11.98 8.30
CA ARG A 43 -8.14 12.40 7.16
C ARG A 43 -7.01 11.42 6.87
N PHE A 44 -7.08 10.76 5.72
CA PHE A 44 -6.11 9.75 5.28
C PHE A 44 -5.12 10.29 4.25
N SER A 45 -5.51 11.26 3.45
CA SER A 45 -4.68 11.89 2.41
C SER A 45 -4.67 13.41 2.54
N GLY A 46 -3.70 14.07 1.90
CA GLY A 46 -3.63 15.54 1.87
C GLY A 46 -4.76 16.20 1.06
N ALA A 47 -5.39 15.46 0.15
CA ALA A 47 -6.44 15.96 -0.74
C ALA A 47 -7.84 15.81 -0.14
N GLU A 48 -8.88 16.13 -0.92
CA GLU A 48 -10.29 15.94 -0.53
C GLU A 48 -10.71 14.47 -0.52
N ARG A 49 -10.08 13.62 -1.35
CA ARG A 49 -10.40 12.19 -1.48
C ARG A 49 -9.21 11.31 -1.17
N TYR A 50 -9.50 10.07 -0.76
CA TYR A 50 -8.53 9.01 -0.55
C TYR A 50 -9.02 7.69 -1.13
N ALA A 51 -8.09 6.73 -1.29
CA ALA A 51 -8.45 5.38 -1.72
C ALA A 51 -8.87 4.56 -0.49
N LYS A 52 -10.16 4.31 -0.34
CA LYS A 52 -10.70 3.43 0.71
C LYS A 52 -10.31 1.98 0.45
N VAL A 53 -10.43 1.56 -0.81
CA VAL A 53 -9.92 0.26 -1.28
C VAL A 53 -8.92 0.51 -2.37
N TYR A 54 -7.77 -0.16 -2.30
CA TYR A 54 -6.76 -0.15 -3.36
C TYR A 54 -6.18 -1.56 -3.47
N ASN A 55 -6.59 -2.30 -4.49
CA ASN A 55 -6.16 -3.68 -4.68
C ASN A 55 -5.43 -3.83 -6.01
N ILE A 56 -4.34 -4.60 -6.03
CA ILE A 56 -3.66 -5.03 -7.25
C ILE A 56 -3.65 -6.56 -7.30
N ASP A 57 -4.17 -7.12 -8.38
CA ASP A 57 -4.12 -8.56 -8.63
C ASP A 57 -2.80 -8.96 -9.30
N TYR A 58 -1.91 -9.59 -8.54
CA TYR A 58 -0.60 -10.03 -9.02
C TYR A 58 -0.68 -11.26 -9.95
N ASN A 59 -1.82 -11.96 -10.02
CA ASN A 59 -2.00 -12.98 -11.06
C ASN A 59 -2.11 -12.36 -12.46
N ARG A 60 -2.55 -11.10 -12.55
CA ARG A 60 -2.75 -10.37 -13.82
C ARG A 60 -1.75 -9.25 -14.04
N CYS A 61 -1.05 -8.81 -13.00
CA CYS A 61 -0.06 -7.76 -13.13
C CYS A 61 1.15 -8.25 -13.95
N ILE A 62 1.47 -7.53 -15.03
CA ILE A 62 2.65 -7.82 -15.87
C ILE A 62 3.87 -6.97 -15.48
N PHE A 63 3.80 -6.25 -14.35
CA PHE A 63 4.89 -5.40 -13.83
C PHE A 63 5.46 -4.39 -14.86
N CYS A 64 4.61 -3.86 -15.75
CA CYS A 64 5.03 -2.90 -16.79
C CYS A 64 5.47 -1.54 -16.21
N GLY A 65 4.88 -1.14 -15.08
CA GLY A 65 5.16 0.11 -14.39
C GLY A 65 4.49 1.36 -14.95
N TYR A 66 3.54 1.23 -15.88
CA TYR A 66 2.73 2.37 -16.35
C TYR A 66 1.90 3.01 -15.24
N CYS A 67 1.52 2.24 -14.21
CA CYS A 67 0.86 2.78 -13.02
C CYS A 67 1.72 3.80 -12.25
N VAL A 68 3.04 3.61 -12.24
CA VAL A 68 4.00 4.53 -11.60
C VAL A 68 4.13 5.80 -12.43
N GLU A 69 4.40 5.66 -13.73
CA GLU A 69 4.54 6.82 -14.64
C GLU A 69 3.25 7.65 -14.76
N ALA A 70 2.09 7.01 -14.67
CA ALA A 70 0.79 7.69 -14.72
C ALA A 70 0.38 8.35 -13.40
N CYS A 71 1.11 8.12 -12.30
CA CYS A 71 0.73 8.64 -10.99
C CYS A 71 1.16 10.11 -10.84
N PRO A 72 0.23 11.07 -10.72
CA PRO A 72 0.60 12.48 -10.63
C PRO A 72 1.13 12.90 -9.26
N THR A 73 0.96 12.06 -8.23
CA THR A 73 1.36 12.36 -6.84
C THR A 73 2.49 11.46 -6.34
N ASP A 74 3.09 10.65 -7.22
CA ASP A 74 4.10 9.64 -6.87
C ASP A 74 3.65 8.73 -5.71
N ALA A 75 2.36 8.42 -5.66
CA ALA A 75 1.78 7.61 -4.59
C ALA A 75 2.09 6.13 -4.73
N ILE A 76 2.22 5.62 -5.96
CA ILE A 76 2.56 4.22 -6.23
C ILE A 76 3.94 4.15 -6.87
N THR A 77 4.80 3.31 -6.30
CA THR A 77 6.16 3.06 -6.80
C THR A 77 6.44 1.56 -6.87
N HIS A 78 7.38 1.15 -7.72
CA HIS A 78 7.92 -0.21 -7.66
C HIS A 78 9.02 -0.28 -6.61
N GLY A 79 8.83 -1.13 -5.60
CA GLY A 79 9.87 -1.51 -4.67
C GLY A 79 10.79 -2.60 -5.25
N HIS A 80 11.52 -3.25 -4.34
CA HIS A 80 12.48 -4.31 -4.66
C HIS A 80 12.00 -5.71 -4.28
N GLY A 81 10.87 -5.84 -3.58
CA GLY A 81 10.35 -7.16 -3.18
C GLY A 81 10.02 -8.03 -4.40
N PHE A 82 10.54 -9.25 -4.44
CA PHE A 82 10.26 -10.24 -5.50
C PHE A 82 9.71 -11.55 -4.95
N GLU A 83 9.77 -11.75 -3.64
CA GLU A 83 9.40 -12.99 -2.94
C GLU A 83 7.90 -13.01 -2.61
N THR A 84 7.05 -12.92 -3.64
CA THR A 84 5.58 -12.88 -3.49
C THR A 84 4.89 -14.17 -3.95
N ALA A 85 5.67 -15.26 -4.12
CA ALA A 85 5.13 -16.55 -4.51
C ALA A 85 4.19 -17.08 -3.41
N SER A 86 2.99 -17.51 -3.81
CA SER A 86 2.02 -18.10 -2.91
C SER A 86 1.26 -19.23 -3.58
N TYR A 87 0.77 -20.19 -2.79
CA TYR A 87 -0.03 -21.32 -3.26
C TYR A 87 -1.52 -20.98 -3.38
N ASN A 88 -1.96 -19.86 -2.80
CA ASN A 88 -3.33 -19.39 -2.85
C ASN A 88 -3.43 -18.19 -3.79
N THR A 89 -4.40 -18.19 -4.70
CA THR A 89 -4.62 -17.05 -5.61
C THR A 89 -5.15 -15.83 -4.87
N ALA A 90 -5.86 -16.02 -3.77
CA ALA A 90 -6.45 -14.92 -2.98
C ALA A 90 -5.39 -14.07 -2.26
N THR A 91 -4.23 -14.64 -1.92
CA THR A 91 -3.11 -13.92 -1.30
C THR A 91 -2.30 -13.12 -2.32
N LEU A 92 -2.46 -13.39 -3.61
CA LEU A 92 -1.88 -12.62 -4.71
C LEU A 92 -2.70 -11.38 -5.06
N ILE A 93 -3.81 -11.14 -4.35
CA ILE A 93 -4.53 -9.86 -4.41
C ILE A 93 -3.93 -8.97 -3.32
N MET A 94 -2.99 -8.13 -3.70
CA MET A 94 -2.34 -7.21 -2.78
C MET A 94 -3.31 -6.11 -2.40
N ARG A 95 -3.59 -5.97 -1.11
CA ARG A 95 -4.48 -4.94 -0.59
C ARG A 95 -3.69 -3.69 -0.25
N LYS A 96 -4.42 -2.61 0.00
CA LYS A 96 -3.84 -1.31 0.33
C LYS A 96 -2.90 -1.42 1.52
N GLU A 97 -3.31 -2.17 2.54
CA GLU A 97 -2.58 -2.34 3.79
C GLU A 97 -1.25 -3.09 3.60
N ASP A 98 -1.20 -4.02 2.64
CA ASP A 98 0.00 -4.81 2.34
C ASP A 98 1.06 -4.00 1.58
N MET A 99 0.63 -2.95 0.87
CA MET A 99 1.49 -2.11 0.04
C MET A 99 1.87 -0.80 0.70
N LEU A 100 1.12 -0.34 1.71
CA LEU A 100 1.29 0.96 2.33
C LEU A 100 2.51 0.98 3.25
N VAL A 101 3.40 1.95 3.02
CA VAL A 101 4.58 2.11 3.87
C VAL A 101 4.18 2.38 5.33
N PRO A 102 4.84 1.73 6.31
CA PRO A 102 4.62 2.02 7.71
C PRO A 102 5.11 3.43 8.04
N TRP A 103 4.42 4.09 8.98
CA TRP A 103 4.80 5.38 9.53
C TRP A 103 5.01 5.27 11.05
N PRO A 104 6.12 5.79 11.61
CA PRO A 104 7.24 6.48 10.97
C PRO A 104 8.13 5.59 10.09
N PRO A 105 8.85 6.14 9.10
CA PRO A 105 9.78 5.38 8.29
C PRO A 105 10.86 4.79 9.19
N ALA A 106 11.20 3.53 8.96
CA ALA A 106 12.14 2.78 9.78
C ALA A 106 13.49 3.53 9.90
N GLY A 107 13.78 4.04 11.11
CA GLY A 107 14.99 4.83 11.40
C GLY A 107 14.78 6.35 11.57
N ALA A 108 13.57 6.87 11.36
CA ALA A 108 13.28 8.29 11.60
C ALA A 108 13.00 8.58 13.08
N ARG A 109 13.70 9.59 13.64
CA ARG A 109 13.33 10.22 14.91
C ARG A 109 12.06 11.03 14.67
N LEU A 110 10.93 10.56 15.20
CA LEU A 110 9.66 11.30 15.15
C LEU A 110 9.85 12.73 15.69
N PRO A 111 9.35 13.78 15.02
CA PRO A 111 9.20 15.07 15.66
C PRO A 111 8.14 14.95 16.76
N GLU A 112 8.48 15.38 17.98
CA GLU A 112 7.55 15.37 19.10
C GLU A 112 6.44 16.41 18.87
N ALA A 113 5.19 15.95 18.73
CA ALA A 113 3.98 16.47 19.41
C ALA A 113 2.70 16.48 18.55
N GLY A 114 1.61 16.02 19.17
CA GLY A 114 0.31 16.72 19.13
C GLY A 114 -0.62 16.46 17.93
N GLY A 115 -1.22 15.28 17.84
CA GLY A 115 -2.35 15.04 16.94
C GLY A 115 -2.78 13.58 16.93
N ALA A 116 -4.08 13.33 17.07
CA ALA A 116 -4.68 12.02 17.35
C ALA A 116 -4.14 10.85 16.49
N ARG A 117 -3.74 9.76 17.15
CA ARG A 117 -3.44 8.47 16.50
C ARG A 117 -4.76 7.84 16.00
N PRO A 118 -4.92 7.50 14.72
CA PRO A 118 -5.86 6.46 14.36
C PRO A 118 -5.32 5.12 14.87
N SER A 119 -6.20 4.30 15.45
CA SER A 119 -5.89 3.02 16.06
C SER A 119 -5.35 2.03 15.02
N GLN A 120 -4.02 1.93 14.92
CA GLN A 120 -3.36 0.92 14.10
C GLN A 120 -3.50 -0.46 14.78
N THR A 121 -4.63 -1.12 14.60
CA THR A 121 -4.72 -2.57 14.71
C THR A 121 -4.38 -3.16 13.35
N ASN A 122 -3.11 -3.06 12.94
CA ASN A 122 -2.67 -3.87 11.81
C ASN A 122 -2.51 -5.30 12.31
N PRO A 123 -3.28 -6.26 11.79
CA PRO A 123 -2.94 -7.66 11.97
C PRO A 123 -1.57 -7.93 11.34
N PRO A 124 -0.81 -8.92 11.83
CA PRO A 124 0.45 -9.31 11.21
C PRO A 124 0.24 -9.62 9.72
N PRO A 125 1.26 -9.41 8.86
CA PRO A 125 1.15 -9.74 7.44
C PRO A 125 0.65 -11.17 7.29
N ALA A 126 -0.45 -11.33 6.56
CA ALA A 126 -1.05 -12.63 6.28
C ALA A 126 -0.04 -13.47 5.50
N GLY A 127 0.66 -14.37 6.20
CA GLY A 127 1.69 -15.23 5.61
C GLY A 127 2.95 -15.44 6.46
N ALA A 128 3.11 -14.76 7.59
CA ALA A 128 4.14 -15.15 8.56
C ALA A 128 3.66 -16.37 9.37
N GLU A 129 3.86 -17.58 8.83
CA GLU A 129 3.85 -18.77 9.68
C GLU A 129 4.88 -18.57 10.79
N PRO A 130 4.57 -18.92 12.06
CA PRO A 130 5.55 -18.86 13.12
C PRO A 130 6.73 -19.74 12.72
N ILE A 131 7.90 -19.13 12.56
CA ILE A 131 9.18 -19.83 12.51
C ILE A 131 9.30 -20.65 13.80
N LEU A 132 8.85 -21.91 13.76
CA LEU A 132 9.19 -22.89 14.77
C LEU A 132 10.72 -22.96 14.79
N PRO A 133 11.38 -22.78 15.94
CA PRO A 133 12.82 -22.94 16.01
C PRO A 133 13.16 -24.37 15.60
N THR A 134 13.84 -24.50 14.47
CA THR A 134 14.36 -25.76 13.96
C THR A 134 15.39 -26.29 14.96
N GLY A 135 14.99 -27.25 15.80
CA GLY A 135 15.92 -28.00 16.64
C GLY A 135 15.62 -27.95 18.14
N ALA A 136 14.50 -28.58 18.55
CA ALA A 136 14.41 -29.22 19.86
C ALA A 136 14.22 -30.73 19.61
N ARG A 137 15.33 -31.46 19.63
CA ARG A 137 15.35 -32.80 20.20
C ARG A 137 15.43 -32.65 21.71
#